data_AF-A0A8J3ED58-F1
#
_entry.id   AF-A0A8J3ED58-F1
#
_cell.length_a   1.000
_cell.length_b   1.000
_cell.length_c   1.000
_cell.angle_alpha   90.00
_cell.angle_beta   90.00
_cell.angle_gamma   90.00
#
_symmetry.space_group_name_H-M   'P 1'
#
loop_
_entity.id
_entity.type
_entity.pdbx_description
1 polymer ?
#
loop_
_entity_poly.entity_id
_entity_poly.type
_entity_poly.pdbx_seq_one_letter_code
_entity_poly.pdbx_strand_id
1 'polypeptide(L)'
;MTPAAWAEAPSPMIAAPDAAAEAPDPLLGRRRPAAEQSRRSFDEGRRRRAAQRRAAALAGPPSDDDVARLLAEFHARGGRVTECPPAHAAPVNNGAGRDASRWTI
;
A
#
# COMPACT_ATOMS: atom_id res chain seq x y z
N MET A 1 -16.54 -31.49 -24.76
CA MET A 1 -15.76 -30.37 -24.18
C MET A 1 -16.63 -29.68 -23.16
N THR A 2 -16.51 -30.08 -21.90
CA THR A 2 -17.26 -29.52 -20.77
C THR A 2 -16.37 -28.50 -20.04
N PRO A 3 -16.85 -27.29 -19.73
CA PRO A 3 -16.07 -26.33 -18.96
C PRO A 3 -15.95 -26.78 -17.50
N ALA A 4 -14.74 -26.65 -16.95
CA ALA A 4 -14.43 -26.96 -15.57
C ALA A 4 -15.26 -26.07 -14.62
N ALA A 5 -16.09 -26.71 -13.80
CA ALA A 5 -16.81 -26.08 -12.71
C ALA A 5 -15.80 -25.69 -11.62
N TRP A 6 -15.66 -24.40 -11.36
CA TRP A 6 -14.94 -23.89 -10.21
C TRP A 6 -15.83 -24.14 -8.99
N ALA A 7 -15.59 -25.23 -8.29
CA ALA A 7 -16.23 -25.51 -7.02
C ALA A 7 -15.74 -24.48 -5.99
N GLU A 8 -16.63 -23.57 -5.61
CA GLU A 8 -16.44 -22.62 -4.53
C GLU A 8 -16.45 -23.41 -3.21
N ALA A 9 -15.26 -23.67 -2.65
CA ALA A 9 -15.16 -24.25 -1.33
C ALA A 9 -15.67 -23.22 -0.30
N PRO A 10 -16.60 -23.58 0.61
CA PRO A 10 -17.01 -22.65 1.65
C PRO A 10 -15.83 -22.38 2.58
N SER A 11 -15.47 -21.10 2.73
CA SER A 11 -14.50 -20.62 3.72
C SER A 11 -14.85 -21.18 5.11
N PRO A 12 -13.90 -21.76 5.85
CA PRO A 12 -14.15 -22.09 7.25
C PRO A 12 -14.38 -20.79 8.00
N MET A 13 -15.60 -20.62 8.51
CA MET A 13 -15.89 -19.60 9.51
C MET A 13 -14.87 -19.75 10.63
N ILE A 14 -14.16 -18.66 10.92
CA ILE A 14 -13.26 -18.53 12.07
C ILE A 14 -14.10 -18.93 13.29
N ALA A 15 -13.75 -20.06 13.91
CA ALA A 15 -14.34 -20.48 15.16
C ALA A 15 -14.06 -19.39 16.21
N ALA A 16 -15.12 -18.78 16.76
CA ALA A 16 -15.02 -17.96 17.95
C ALA A 16 -14.61 -18.88 19.10
N PRO A 17 -13.46 -18.68 19.78
CA PRO A 17 -13.17 -19.43 20.98
C PRO A 17 -14.18 -19.04 22.06
N ASP A 18 -14.77 -20.07 22.67
CA ASP A 18 -15.75 -19.98 23.73
C ASP A 18 -15.34 -18.96 24.81
N ALA A 19 -16.28 -18.06 25.09
CA ALA A 19 -16.20 -17.10 26.17
C ALA A 19 -16.36 -17.80 27.52
N ALA A 20 -15.28 -18.35 28.06
CA ALA A 20 -15.15 -18.52 29.50
C ALA A 20 -14.76 -17.15 30.10
N ALA A 21 -15.75 -16.51 30.73
CA ALA A 21 -15.55 -15.30 31.52
C ALA A 21 -14.70 -15.61 32.76
N GLU A 22 -13.38 -15.57 32.61
CA GLU A 22 -12.45 -15.54 33.73
C GLU A 22 -12.31 -14.07 34.20
N ALA A 23 -12.59 -13.83 35.48
CA ALA A 23 -12.57 -12.50 36.08
C ALA A 23 -11.17 -11.86 35.94
N PRO A 24 -11.06 -10.57 35.53
CA PRO A 24 -9.76 -9.94 35.35
C PRO A 24 -9.06 -9.71 36.70
N ASP A 25 -7.88 -10.32 36.85
CA ASP A 25 -6.92 -10.08 37.93
C ASP A 25 -6.46 -8.60 37.92
N PRO A 26 -6.64 -7.85 39.03
CA PRO A 26 -6.32 -6.43 39.10
C PRO A 26 -4.81 -6.12 39.15
N LEU A 27 -3.92 -7.12 39.14
CA LEU A 27 -2.47 -6.93 39.24
C LEU A 27 -1.71 -6.91 37.90
N LEU A 28 -2.39 -7.11 36.77
CA LEU A 28 -1.76 -7.02 35.44
C LEU A 28 -1.80 -5.58 34.90
N GLY A 29 -0.66 -4.92 35.00
CA GLY A 29 -0.40 -3.57 34.50
C GLY A 29 -1.00 -3.28 33.12
N ARG A 30 -1.59 -2.09 33.00
CA ARG A 30 -2.22 -1.50 31.80
C ARG A 30 -1.62 -2.01 30.49
N ARG A 31 -2.22 -3.05 29.91
CA ARG A 31 -2.07 -3.33 28.48
C ARG A 31 -2.75 -2.19 27.73
N ARG A 32 -1.96 -1.25 27.20
CA ARG A 32 -2.46 -0.28 26.21
C ARG A 32 -3.14 -1.08 25.10
N PRO A 33 -4.43 -0.83 24.79
CA PRO A 33 -5.16 -1.66 23.84
C PRO A 33 -4.41 -1.61 22.50
N ALA A 34 -4.09 -2.77 21.94
CA ALA A 34 -3.28 -2.91 20.72
C ALA A 34 -3.80 -2.02 19.57
N ALA A 35 -5.10 -1.73 19.55
CA ALA A 35 -5.75 -0.81 18.62
C ALA A 35 -5.22 0.64 18.69
N GLU A 36 -4.91 1.18 19.87
CA GLU A 36 -4.34 2.52 20.01
C GLU A 36 -2.91 2.58 19.49
N GLN A 37 -2.14 1.51 19.70
CA GLN A 37 -0.76 1.41 19.21
C GLN A 37 -0.74 1.35 17.68
N SER A 38 -1.66 0.58 17.09
CA SER A 38 -1.83 0.49 15.63
C SER A 38 -2.22 1.83 15.01
N ARG A 39 -3.19 2.55 15.60
CA ARG A 39 -3.60 3.89 15.13
C ARG A 39 -2.45 4.89 15.17
N ARG A 40 -1.69 4.92 16.26
CA ARG A 40 -0.52 5.81 16.39
C ARG A 40 0.55 5.52 15.34
N SER A 41 0.87 4.24 15.12
CA SER A 41 1.83 3.84 14.09
C SER A 41 1.38 4.24 12.69
N PHE A 42 0.08 4.07 12.40
CA PHE A 42 -0.49 4.50 11.13
C PHE A 42 -0.41 6.01 10.93
N ASP A 43 -0.79 6.79 11.95
CA ASP A 43 -0.74 8.25 11.91
C ASP A 43 0.70 8.76 11.77
N GLU A 44 1.65 8.14 12.45
CA GLU A 44 3.07 8.46 12.34
C GLU A 44 3.59 8.16 10.92
N GLY A 45 3.27 6.99 10.37
CA GLY A 45 3.60 6.63 8.99
C GLY A 45 2.99 7.60 7.98
N ARG A 46 1.75 8.05 8.21
CA ARG A 46 1.09 9.07 7.38
C ARG A 46 1.80 10.41 7.46
N ARG A 47 2.15 10.88 8.66
CA ARG A 47 2.89 12.15 8.87
C ARG A 47 4.26 12.11 8.20
N ARG A 48 4.99 11.00 8.33
CA ARG A 48 6.30 10.81 7.69
C ARG A 48 6.20 10.91 6.17
N ARG A 49 5.24 10.22 5.55
CA ARG A 49 5.00 10.31 4.10
C ARG A 49 4.62 11.72 3.66
N ALA A 50 3.80 12.43 4.44
CA ALA A 50 3.44 13.81 4.14
C ALA A 50 4.67 14.74 4.20
N ALA A 51 5.54 14.58 5.20
CA ALA A 51 6.78 15.34 5.31
C ALA A 51 7.74 15.05 4.14
N GLN A 52 7.91 13.77 3.76
CA GLN A 52 8.72 13.37 2.61
C GLN A 52 8.21 13.99 1.31
N ARG A 53 6.89 13.98 1.08
CA ARG A 53 6.29 14.61 -0.11
C ARG A 53 6.55 16.12 -0.17
N ARG A 54 6.45 16.81 0.98
CA ARG A 54 6.75 18.25 1.04
C ARG A 54 8.23 18.53 0.77
N ALA A 55 9.13 17.74 1.36
CA ALA A 55 10.57 17.87 1.11
C ALA A 55 10.90 17.63 -0.37
N ALA A 56 10.32 16.60 -0.99
CA ALA A 56 10.51 16.32 -2.42
C ALA A 56 9.96 17.45 -3.31
N ALA A 57 8.80 18.02 -2.97
CA ALA A 57 8.24 19.16 -3.70
C ALA A 57 9.13 20.40 -3.64
N LEU A 58 9.83 20.62 -2.51
CA LEU A 58 10.78 21.72 -2.35
C LEU A 58 12.12 21.47 -3.06
N ALA A 59 12.57 20.22 -3.11
CA ALA A 59 13.81 19.84 -3.79
C ALA A 59 13.69 19.86 -5.32
N GLY A 60 12.46 19.74 -5.84
CA GLY A 60 12.20 19.62 -7.27
C GLY A 60 12.48 18.21 -7.81
N PRO A 61 12.18 17.97 -9.10
CA PRO A 61 12.54 16.71 -9.74
C PRO A 61 14.06 16.56 -9.83
N PRO A 62 14.59 15.32 -9.79
CA PRO A 62 16.01 15.09 -10.05
C PRO A 62 16.38 15.59 -11.45
N SER A 63 17.60 16.10 -11.59
CA SER A 63 18.15 16.48 -12.90
C SER A 63 18.36 15.27 -13.79
N ASP A 64 18.45 15.47 -15.11
CA ASP A 64 18.75 14.38 -16.05
C ASP A 64 20.09 13.70 -15.72
N ASP A 65 21.08 14.47 -15.26
CA ASP A 65 22.38 13.95 -14.82
C ASP A 65 22.26 13.06 -13.58
N ASP A 66 21.42 13.46 -12.61
CA ASP A 66 21.14 12.64 -11.43
C ASP A 66 20.45 11.33 -11.81
N VAL A 67 19.48 11.40 -12.74
CA VAL A 67 18.77 10.22 -13.25
C VAL A 67 19.74 9.30 -13.97
N ALA A 68 20.60 9.83 -14.85
CA ALA A 68 21.59 9.05 -15.58
C ALA A 68 22.56 8.33 -14.63
N ARG A 69 23.04 9.01 -13.59
CA ARG A 69 23.89 8.40 -12.56
C ARG A 69 23.17 7.28 -11.82
N LEU A 70 21.93 7.49 -11.39
CA LEU A 70 21.14 6.49 -10.67
C LEU A 70 20.87 5.25 -11.53
N LEU A 71 20.59 5.45 -12.82
CA LEU A 71 20.41 4.35 -13.78
C LEU A 71 21.72 3.59 -14.00
N ALA A 72 22.86 4.27 -14.10
CA ALA A 72 24.16 3.62 -14.23
C ALA A 72 24.47 2.73 -13.03
N GLU A 73 24.22 3.21 -11.80
CA GLU A 73 24.37 2.40 -10.58
C GLU A 73 23.43 1.19 -10.56
N PHE A 74 22.18 1.37 -11.00
CA PHE A 74 21.22 0.28 -11.08
C PHE A 74 21.67 -0.81 -12.05
N HIS A 75 22.17 -0.42 -13.23
CA HIS A 75 22.74 -1.35 -14.20
C HIS A 75 24.01 -2.03 -13.69
N ALA A 76 24.88 -1.33 -12.97
CA ALA A 76 26.07 -1.91 -12.36
C ALA A 76 25.75 -3.01 -11.33
N ARG A 77 24.56 -2.95 -10.70
CA ARG A 77 24.03 -3.98 -9.80
C ARG A 77 23.31 -5.12 -10.53
N GLY A 78 23.35 -5.15 -11.86
CA GLY A 78 22.66 -6.15 -12.70
C GLY A 78 21.18 -5.84 -12.92
N GLY A 79 20.73 -4.63 -12.58
CA GLY A 79 19.37 -4.17 -12.83
C GLY A 79 19.08 -4.05 -14.33
N ARG A 80 17.85 -4.40 -14.73
CA ARG A 80 17.36 -4.27 -16.10
C ARG A 80 16.17 -3.32 -16.13
N VAL A 81 16.22 -2.35 -17.04
CA VAL A 81 15.11 -1.44 -17.33
C VAL A 81 14.40 -2.00 -18.57
N THR A 82 13.08 -2.10 -18.50
CA THR A 82 12.23 -2.52 -19.61
C THR A 82 11.16 -1.46 -19.82
N GLU A 83 11.03 -1.01 -21.06
CA GLU A 83 9.94 -0.12 -21.42
C GLU A 83 8.66 -0.94 -21.56
N CYS A 84 7.61 -0.51 -20.84
CA CYS A 84 6.29 -1.06 -21.07
C CYS A 84 5.85 -0.61 -22.47
N PRO A 85 5.31 -1.51 -23.32
CA PRO A 85 4.66 -1.08 -24.54
C PRO A 85 3.57 -0.06 -24.21
N PRO A 86 3.32 0.93 -25.09
CA PRO A 86 2.34 1.96 -24.83
C PRO A 86 0.97 1.33 -24.56
N ALA A 87 0.52 1.40 -23.30
CA ALA A 87 -0.79 0.94 -22.92
C ALA A 87 -1.80 2.03 -23.29
N HIS A 88 -2.63 1.77 -24.30
CA HIS A 88 -3.83 2.56 -24.49
C HIS A 88 -4.75 2.29 -23.29
N ALA A 89 -4.86 3.27 -22.39
CA ALA A 89 -5.78 3.16 -21.27
C ALA A 89 -7.21 3.10 -21.82
N ALA A 90 -7.80 1.91 -21.86
CA ALA A 90 -9.24 1.81 -21.92
C ALA A 90 -9.78 2.54 -20.68
N PRO A 91 -10.78 3.43 -20.82
CA PRO A 91 -11.32 4.16 -19.68
C PRO A 91 -11.87 3.15 -18.67
N VAL A 92 -11.12 2.93 -17.59
CA VAL A 92 -11.55 2.08 -16.49
C VAL A 92 -12.55 2.90 -15.70
N ASN A 93 -13.84 2.57 -15.83
CA ASN A 93 -14.94 3.21 -15.09
C ASN A 93 -14.93 2.79 -13.61
N ASN A 94 -13.85 3.09 -12.89
CA ASN A 94 -13.68 2.80 -11.46
C ASN A 94 -14.36 3.86 -10.56
N GLY A 95 -15.40 4.55 -11.04
CA GLY A 95 -15.98 5.73 -10.37
C GLY A 95 -15.05 6.96 -10.30
N ALA A 96 -13.75 6.80 -10.54
CA ALA A 96 -12.73 7.85 -10.61
C ALA A 96 -12.72 8.63 -11.94
N GLY A 97 -13.65 8.33 -12.86
CA GLY A 97 -13.73 9.00 -14.17
C GLY A 97 -13.93 10.52 -14.09
N ARG A 98 -14.42 11.06 -12.96
CA ARG A 98 -14.47 12.51 -12.71
C ARG A 98 -13.10 13.11 -12.36
N ASP A 99 -12.19 12.35 -11.74
CA ASP A 99 -10.91 12.85 -11.27
C ASP A 99 -9.82 12.77 -12.36
N ALA A 100 -9.94 11.82 -13.30
CA ALA A 100 -9.01 11.69 -14.42
C ALA A 100 -9.00 12.91 -15.36
N SER A 101 -10.14 13.60 -15.50
CA SER A 101 -10.27 14.83 -16.31
C SER A 101 -9.45 16.01 -15.79
N ARG A 102 -8.93 15.93 -14.55
CA ARG A 102 -8.11 16.98 -13.93
C ARG A 102 -6.61 16.83 -14.16
N TRP A 103 -6.18 15.73 -14.79
CA TRP A 103 -4.76 15.39 -14.96
C TRP A 103 -4.21 15.68 -16.36
N THR A 104 -5.06 16.15 -17.28
CA THR A 104 -4.70 16.44 -18.69
C THR A 104 -4.65 17.93 -19.02
N ILE A 105 -4.59 18.80 -18.00
CA ILE A 105 -4.42 20.25 -18.14
C ILE A 105 -2.96 20.61 -17.92
#